data_AF-A0A933X5P0-F1
#
_entry.id   AF-A0A933X5P0-F1
#
_cell.length_a   1.000
_cell.length_b   1.000
_cell.length_c   1.000
_cell.angle_alpha   90.00
_cell.angle_beta   90.00
_cell.angle_gamma   90.00
#
_symmetry.space_group_name_H-M   'P 1'
#
loop_
_entity.id
_entity.type
_entity.pdbx_description
1 polymer ?
#
loop_
_entity_poly.entity_id
_entity_poly.type
_entity_poly.pdbx_seq_one_letter_code
_entity_poly.pdbx_strand_id
1 'polypeptide(L)'
;MIRSDADLEEKFHYICGNPWDNGVVPMTENYPWLWTPEDTGSAPVGKGSAPTPGAAVGAPPTAPSTFEVASRSVTSHGPGVAGGAPATAPEAGALPISGEFAFKLYDTYGFPLDLTELMARERGLTVDTAGFEKLMEEQRARARAAQKKTVISLSQIETQTPTTFVGYDKLETPAKVLEVVSLKDKTAVILDTSACYAEMGGQVGDTGALGVAADWRPPHSSSPAATMAANTSSPLRWPIVNTQKSGNTWLHFLGSEISNSESQIPEAPAVGQEVLLTVDAERRHAIERHHTATHLLHWALHEVVSKEAAQKGSAVDPGKFTFDFNSNALTPQQVADVERLVNERIVANAPVSWTELPFAEIKKNPGIMQLFGEKYGDVVRVVQIGGRPGALDGYSMELCGGTHTRATGEIGLFRIVSEGTIAAGTRRIEAVCGLEAYARAQQELQLIKNLAGKINSPIADLEKKIEAMLEQQKALEKQLKALQQKEAAGAAKNLLSKATPINGVPAIIENLGALDGETLQSMVNELKGQFKGVIVLGGAANGAVALIASVSSEFTSKAQAGKIIQQIAPVVGGKGGGKPDNARGGGKDVSKLDEALAKAKTLI
;
A
#
# COMPACT_ATOMS: atom_id res chain seq x y z
N MET A 1 3.07 2.52 -3.54
CA MET A 1 3.74 1.46 -4.34
C MET A 1 4.44 0.53 -3.36
N ILE A 2 3.96 -0.71 -3.24
CA ILE A 2 4.60 -1.80 -2.48
C ILE A 2 4.59 -2.99 -3.46
N ARG A 3 5.75 -3.59 -3.77
CA ARG A 3 5.91 -4.45 -4.95
C ARG A 3 6.11 -5.94 -4.67
N SER A 4 6.17 -6.43 -3.42
CA SER A 4 6.12 -7.87 -3.09
C SER A 4 6.08 -8.12 -1.57
N ASP A 5 5.84 -9.36 -1.14
CA ASP A 5 5.99 -9.79 0.26
C ASP A 5 7.43 -9.59 0.78
N ALA A 6 8.44 -9.69 -0.10
CA ALA A 6 9.84 -9.41 0.25
C ALA A 6 10.11 -7.92 0.51
N ASP A 7 9.44 -7.01 -0.23
CA ASP A 7 9.50 -5.56 0.05
C ASP A 7 8.86 -5.22 1.42
N LEU A 8 7.84 -5.98 1.81
CA LEU A 8 7.16 -5.84 3.11
C LEU A 8 8.06 -6.34 4.25
N GLU A 9 8.73 -7.47 4.05
CA GLU A 9 9.68 -8.05 5.00
C GLU A 9 10.91 -7.15 5.18
N GLU A 10 11.47 -6.61 4.09
CA GLU A 10 12.57 -5.65 4.11
C GLU A 10 12.15 -4.33 4.78
N LYS A 11 10.95 -3.80 4.48
CA LYS A 11 10.44 -2.59 5.14
C LYS A 11 10.16 -2.81 6.63
N PHE A 12 9.61 -3.96 7.01
CA PHE A 12 9.41 -4.27 8.42
C PHE A 12 10.74 -4.44 9.14
N HIS A 13 11.73 -5.09 8.51
CA HIS A 13 13.10 -5.15 9.05
C HIS A 13 13.78 -3.78 9.11
N TYR A 14 13.50 -2.89 8.17
CA TYR A 14 14.01 -1.52 8.17
C TYR A 14 13.34 -0.65 9.23
N ILE A 15 12.03 -0.79 9.44
CA ILE A 15 11.23 0.00 10.40
C ILE A 15 11.37 -0.53 11.83
N CYS A 16 11.49 -1.85 12.01
CA CYS A 16 11.63 -2.51 13.30
C CYS A 16 13.08 -2.94 13.63
N GLY A 17 14.03 -2.72 12.73
CA GLY A 17 15.46 -2.83 12.99
C GLY A 17 15.99 -1.54 13.61
N ASN A 18 16.64 -1.66 14.77
CA ASN A 18 17.14 -0.58 15.65
C ASN A 18 16.42 0.79 15.49
N PRO A 19 15.21 0.95 16.02
CA PRO A 19 14.38 2.14 15.79
C PRO A 19 14.94 3.46 16.38
N TRP A 20 16.07 3.39 17.11
CA TRP A 20 16.88 4.54 17.49
C TRP A 20 17.57 5.21 16.31
N ASP A 21 18.07 4.43 15.34
CA ASP A 21 18.83 4.96 14.19
C ASP A 21 17.91 5.60 13.13
N ASN A 22 16.63 5.23 13.13
CA ASN A 22 15.63 5.71 12.16
C ASN A 22 14.68 6.78 12.73
N GLY A 23 14.89 7.24 13.97
CA GLY A 23 14.12 8.33 14.59
C GLY A 23 12.64 8.02 14.83
N VAL A 24 12.26 6.74 14.84
CA VAL A 24 10.86 6.31 14.97
C VAL A 24 10.36 6.46 16.42
N VAL A 25 11.28 6.48 17.39
CA VAL A 25 11.00 6.52 18.84
C VAL A 25 12.01 7.47 19.55
N PRO A 26 11.60 8.31 20.51
CA PRO A 26 12.51 9.22 21.24
C PRO A 26 13.44 8.48 22.22
N MET A 27 14.75 8.79 22.24
CA MET A 27 15.80 8.16 23.11
C MET A 27 15.50 8.12 24.62
N THR A 28 14.41 8.74 25.04
CA THR A 28 13.98 8.92 26.42
C THR A 28 12.91 7.94 26.89
N GLU A 29 12.32 7.12 26.01
CA GLU A 29 11.26 6.16 26.38
C GLU A 29 11.73 4.70 26.29
N ASN A 30 11.52 3.96 27.37
CA ASN A 30 11.96 2.57 27.49
C ASN A 30 10.88 1.63 26.93
N TYR A 31 11.13 1.07 25.75
CA TYR A 31 10.28 0.05 25.14
C TYR A 31 10.95 -1.32 25.32
N PRO A 32 10.49 -2.16 26.27
CA PRO A 32 11.21 -3.37 26.66
C PRO A 32 11.32 -4.45 25.56
N TRP A 33 10.61 -4.31 24.45
CA TRP A 33 10.65 -5.21 23.29
C TRP A 33 11.63 -4.74 22.18
N LEU A 34 12.33 -3.61 22.37
CA LEU A 34 13.35 -3.12 21.43
C LEU A 34 14.65 -3.92 21.57
N TRP A 35 15.17 -4.43 20.46
CA TRP A 35 16.49 -5.07 20.41
C TRP A 35 17.60 -4.05 20.67
N THR A 36 18.48 -4.31 21.65
CA THR A 36 19.79 -3.67 21.75
C THR A 36 20.89 -4.66 21.34
N PRO A 37 21.99 -4.20 20.72
CA PRO A 37 23.10 -5.08 20.32
C PRO A 37 23.82 -5.82 21.46
N GLU A 38 23.47 -5.56 22.72
CA GLU A 38 24.19 -6.05 23.90
C GLU A 38 23.71 -7.44 24.38
N ASP A 39 22.57 -7.94 23.91
CA ASP A 39 21.99 -9.20 24.41
C ASP A 39 22.53 -10.49 23.75
N THR A 40 23.54 -10.41 22.88
CA THR A 40 24.26 -11.60 22.43
C THR A 40 25.49 -11.85 23.30
N GLY A 41 25.28 -12.52 24.44
CA GLY A 41 26.33 -13.34 25.05
C GLY A 41 26.55 -13.14 26.55
N SER A 42 25.80 -13.88 27.36
CA SER A 42 26.32 -14.39 28.63
C SER A 42 25.50 -15.60 29.11
N ALA A 43 26.01 -16.80 28.85
CA ALA A 43 25.72 -17.94 29.70
C ALA A 43 26.36 -17.67 31.08
N PRO A 44 25.65 -17.88 32.20
CA PRO A 44 26.20 -17.53 33.51
C PRO A 44 27.29 -18.53 33.91
N VAL A 45 28.51 -18.03 34.10
CA VAL A 45 29.60 -18.75 34.78
C VAL A 45 29.52 -18.45 36.26
N GLY A 46 29.18 -19.46 37.06
CA GLY A 46 29.27 -19.40 38.53
C GLY A 46 30.73 -19.47 39.02
N LYS A 47 31.05 -18.68 40.05
CA LYS A 47 32.19 -18.90 40.97
C LYS A 47 31.64 -19.18 42.36
N GLY A 48 32.23 -20.19 43.01
CA GLY A 48 31.71 -20.98 44.14
C GLY A 48 31.53 -20.29 45.49
N SER A 49 30.77 -20.93 46.39
CA SER A 49 31.27 -21.65 47.59
C SER A 49 30.10 -22.34 48.33
N ALA A 50 30.36 -23.53 48.89
CA ALA A 50 29.47 -24.54 49.50
C ALA A 50 28.84 -24.15 50.87
N PRO A 51 28.04 -25.00 51.61
CA PRO A 51 27.59 -26.40 51.35
C PRO A 51 26.09 -26.77 51.63
N THR A 52 25.66 -27.89 51.00
CA THR A 52 24.70 -29.01 51.31
C THR A 52 23.66 -28.96 52.47
N PRO A 53 22.63 -29.88 52.55
CA PRO A 53 22.45 -31.18 51.85
C PRO A 53 21.04 -31.53 51.31
N GLY A 54 20.96 -32.57 50.46
CA GLY A 54 19.73 -33.37 50.31
C GLY A 54 19.55 -34.16 49.01
N ALA A 55 20.11 -35.39 48.98
CA ALA A 55 19.60 -36.63 48.33
C ALA A 55 19.15 -36.59 46.85
N ALA A 56 19.88 -37.25 45.93
CA ALA A 56 19.67 -38.65 45.46
C ALA A 56 18.56 -38.77 44.38
N VAL A 57 18.61 -39.50 43.26
CA VAL A 57 19.47 -40.50 42.60
C VAL A 57 18.86 -40.65 41.18
N GLY A 58 19.63 -41.04 40.15
CA GLY A 58 19.09 -41.82 39.03
C GLY A 58 19.47 -41.36 37.62
N ALA A 59 20.48 -42.01 37.06
CA ALA A 59 20.94 -41.92 35.67
C ALA A 59 20.08 -42.82 34.72
N PRO A 60 20.30 -42.74 33.38
CA PRO A 60 19.33 -42.99 32.31
C PRO A 60 19.40 -44.42 31.73
N PRO A 61 18.78 -44.77 30.57
CA PRO A 61 19.46 -44.53 29.28
C PRO A 61 18.59 -44.43 27.99
N THR A 62 19.27 -43.98 26.93
CA THR A 62 19.24 -44.44 25.50
C THR A 62 18.09 -44.07 24.53
N ALA A 63 18.50 -43.36 23.47
CA ALA A 63 17.89 -43.27 22.13
C ALA A 63 18.08 -44.59 21.33
N PRO A 64 17.56 -44.82 20.09
CA PRO A 64 17.66 -43.92 18.93
C PRO A 64 16.50 -43.88 17.90
N SER A 65 16.58 -42.86 17.03
CA SER A 65 16.14 -42.71 15.62
C SER A 65 14.98 -43.54 15.03
N THR A 66 14.07 -42.89 14.28
CA THR A 66 14.00 -42.94 12.79
C THR A 66 12.88 -42.04 12.23
N PHE A 67 13.12 -41.54 11.01
CA PHE A 67 12.21 -40.88 10.07
C PHE A 67 10.90 -41.64 9.83
N GLU A 68 9.77 -40.94 9.69
CA GLU A 68 8.83 -41.16 8.56
C GLU A 68 7.80 -40.02 8.42
N VAL A 69 7.56 -39.64 7.17
CA VAL A 69 6.54 -38.69 6.72
C VAL A 69 5.27 -39.48 6.41
N ALA A 70 4.14 -39.10 6.98
CA ALA A 70 2.83 -39.55 6.49
C ALA A 70 1.75 -38.48 6.71
N SER A 71 1.30 -37.93 5.60
CA SER A 71 0.02 -37.26 5.43
C SER A 71 -1.14 -38.22 5.73
N ARG A 72 -2.18 -37.74 6.41
CA ARG A 72 -3.54 -38.30 6.29
C ARG A 72 -4.62 -37.32 6.74
N SER A 73 -5.51 -37.08 5.79
CA SER A 73 -6.87 -36.56 5.88
C SER A 73 -7.81 -37.39 6.75
N VAL A 74 -8.74 -36.74 7.47
CA VAL A 74 -10.07 -37.28 7.86
C VAL A 74 -11.02 -36.08 8.06
N THR A 75 -11.82 -35.69 7.06
CA THR A 75 -13.29 -35.86 6.97
C THR A 75 -14.15 -35.64 8.24
N SER A 76 -14.94 -34.56 8.20
CA SER A 76 -16.37 -34.39 8.58
C SER A 76 -16.93 -35.03 9.85
N HIS A 77 -17.60 -34.24 10.71
CA HIS A 77 -18.94 -34.48 11.30
C HIS A 77 -19.43 -33.15 11.95
N GLY A 78 -20.60 -32.62 11.55
CA GLY A 78 -21.36 -31.63 12.35
C GLY A 78 -22.52 -32.34 13.08
N PRO A 79 -23.53 -31.63 13.65
CA PRO A 79 -23.57 -30.33 14.31
C PRO A 79 -23.89 -30.47 15.84
N GLY A 80 -23.67 -29.43 16.66
CA GLY A 80 -24.02 -29.48 18.08
C GLY A 80 -24.01 -28.11 18.77
N VAL A 81 -25.07 -27.85 19.53
CA VAL A 81 -25.52 -26.55 20.07
C VAL A 81 -24.69 -26.07 21.28
N ALA A 82 -24.65 -24.74 21.40
CA ALA A 82 -24.18 -23.85 22.49
C ALA A 82 -23.90 -24.44 23.89
N GLY A 83 -22.75 -24.05 24.45
CA GLY A 83 -22.41 -24.10 25.88
C GLY A 83 -21.11 -23.31 26.11
N GLY A 84 -21.13 -22.34 27.03
CA GLY A 84 -20.08 -21.33 27.17
C GLY A 84 -18.81 -21.72 27.93
N ALA A 85 -17.73 -20.99 27.58
CA ALA A 85 -16.48 -20.69 28.32
C ALA A 85 -15.48 -21.85 28.59
N PRO A 86 -14.15 -21.59 28.67
CA PRO A 86 -13.51 -20.30 28.95
C PRO A 86 -12.43 -19.84 27.97
N ALA A 87 -12.17 -18.53 28.04
CA ALA A 87 -10.99 -17.88 27.48
C ALA A 87 -9.70 -18.52 28.02
N THR A 88 -8.83 -18.95 27.12
CA THR A 88 -7.44 -19.25 27.44
C THR A 88 -6.71 -17.93 27.68
N ALA A 89 -6.26 -17.71 28.91
CA ALA A 89 -5.34 -16.63 29.25
C ALA A 89 -4.04 -16.74 28.44
N PRO A 90 -3.40 -15.61 28.05
CA PRO A 90 -2.15 -15.65 27.31
C PRO A 90 -1.02 -16.17 28.20
N GLU A 91 -0.16 -17.02 27.63
CA GLU A 91 1.09 -17.44 28.27
C GLU A 91 1.92 -16.22 28.67
N ALA A 92 2.30 -16.16 29.94
CA ALA A 92 3.10 -15.09 30.51
C ALA A 92 4.54 -15.19 29.98
N GLY A 93 4.93 -14.26 29.09
CA GLY A 93 6.31 -14.10 28.66
C GLY A 93 6.55 -13.26 27.40
N ALA A 94 5.53 -13.01 26.57
CA ALA A 94 5.69 -12.20 25.35
C ALA A 94 5.49 -10.70 25.64
N LEU A 95 6.48 -9.87 25.31
CA LEU A 95 6.38 -8.42 25.44
C LEU A 95 5.46 -7.86 24.33
N PRO A 96 4.40 -7.10 24.64
CA PRO A 96 3.45 -6.66 23.64
C PRO A 96 3.93 -5.44 22.85
N ILE A 97 3.75 -5.46 21.54
CA ILE A 97 3.76 -4.26 20.70
C ILE A 97 2.54 -3.41 21.10
N SER A 98 2.76 -2.14 21.48
CA SER A 98 1.67 -1.27 21.91
C SER A 98 0.73 -0.93 20.74
N GLY A 99 -0.56 -0.75 21.07
CA GLY A 99 -1.56 -0.33 20.07
C GLY A 99 -1.24 1.02 19.42
N GLU A 100 -0.54 1.91 20.13
CA GLU A 100 -0.06 3.19 19.60
C GLU A 100 1.02 3.02 18.53
N PHE A 101 1.98 2.11 18.74
CA PHE A 101 3.00 1.81 17.74
C PHE A 101 2.40 1.14 16.51
N ALA A 102 1.51 0.17 16.71
CA ALA A 102 0.76 -0.46 15.63
C ALA A 102 -0.10 0.57 14.85
N PHE A 103 -0.71 1.52 15.56
CA PHE A 103 -1.49 2.60 14.94
C PHE A 103 -0.61 3.53 14.11
N LYS A 104 0.58 3.87 14.59
CA LYS A 104 1.56 4.67 13.83
C LYS A 104 2.02 3.95 12.56
N LEU A 105 2.28 2.65 12.61
CA LEU A 105 2.61 1.83 11.45
C LEU A 105 1.49 1.86 10.39
N TYR A 106 0.25 1.77 10.85
CA TYR A 106 -0.93 1.83 9.98
C TYR A 106 -1.16 3.22 9.40
N ASP A 107 -1.25 4.25 10.25
CA ASP A 107 -1.68 5.61 9.87
C ASP A 107 -0.58 6.38 9.12
N THR A 108 0.67 6.28 9.59
CA THR A 108 1.78 7.06 9.02
C THR A 108 2.50 6.31 7.90
N TYR A 109 2.62 4.99 8.02
CA TYR A 109 3.44 4.19 7.10
C TYR A 109 2.62 3.24 6.21
N GLY A 110 1.28 3.19 6.38
CA GLY A 110 0.38 2.39 5.57
C GLY A 110 0.56 0.88 5.76
N PHE A 111 1.14 0.45 6.89
CA PHE A 111 1.44 -0.94 7.18
C PHE A 111 0.26 -1.59 7.92
N PRO A 112 -0.39 -2.62 7.35
CA PRO A 112 -1.62 -3.17 7.91
C PRO A 112 -1.41 -3.87 9.27
N LEU A 113 -2.41 -3.78 10.15
CA LEU A 113 -2.38 -4.41 11.47
C LEU A 113 -2.17 -5.92 11.36
N ASP A 114 -2.85 -6.56 10.41
CA ASP A 114 -2.84 -8.00 10.16
C ASP A 114 -1.42 -8.52 9.90
N LEU A 115 -0.62 -7.72 9.17
CA LEU A 115 0.77 -8.05 8.88
C LEU A 115 1.68 -7.74 10.08
N THR A 116 1.37 -6.69 10.85
CA THR A 116 2.04 -6.40 12.13
C THR A 116 1.84 -7.57 13.11
N GLU A 117 0.63 -8.12 13.19
CA GLU A 117 0.31 -9.28 14.02
C GLU A 117 0.99 -10.56 13.54
N LEU A 118 1.00 -10.80 12.21
CA LEU A 118 1.66 -11.95 11.62
C LEU A 118 3.17 -11.96 11.94
N MET A 119 3.83 -10.82 11.71
CA MET A 119 5.28 -10.69 11.92
C MET A 119 5.66 -10.65 13.41
N ALA A 120 4.78 -10.10 14.26
CA ALA A 120 4.93 -10.21 15.71
C ALA A 120 4.85 -11.67 16.16
N ARG A 121 3.88 -12.43 15.65
CA ARG A 121 3.67 -13.84 15.99
C ARG A 121 4.84 -14.73 15.57
N GLU A 122 5.41 -14.51 14.40
CA GLU A 122 6.62 -15.22 13.93
C GLU A 122 7.82 -15.04 14.87
N ARG A 123 7.82 -13.96 15.67
CA ARG A 123 8.88 -13.64 16.63
C ARG A 123 8.48 -13.86 18.09
N GLY A 124 7.35 -14.51 18.34
CA GLY A 124 6.85 -14.77 19.69
C GLY A 124 6.36 -13.51 20.43
N LEU A 125 6.02 -12.44 19.72
CA LEU A 125 5.47 -11.20 20.27
C LEU A 125 3.95 -11.14 20.03
N THR A 126 3.26 -10.37 20.86
CA THR A 126 1.81 -10.10 20.73
C THR A 126 1.58 -8.62 20.41
N VAL A 127 0.49 -8.29 19.73
CA VAL A 127 0.11 -6.89 19.45
C VAL A 127 -1.11 -6.52 20.31
N ASP A 128 -1.09 -5.34 20.92
CA ASP A 128 -2.25 -4.77 21.62
C ASP A 128 -3.28 -4.25 20.60
N THR A 129 -4.12 -5.16 20.13
CA THR A 129 -5.20 -4.88 19.17
C THR A 129 -6.28 -3.96 19.76
N ALA A 130 -6.55 -4.07 21.07
CA ALA A 130 -7.54 -3.25 21.75
C ALA A 130 -7.12 -1.77 21.79
N GLY A 131 -5.84 -1.51 22.08
CA GLY A 131 -5.25 -0.16 22.02
C GLY A 131 -5.28 0.43 20.60
N PHE A 132 -5.00 -0.39 19.58
CA PHE A 132 -5.07 0.01 18.17
C PHE A 132 -6.50 0.40 17.75
N GLU A 133 -7.48 -0.45 18.05
CA GLU A 133 -8.88 -0.21 17.69
C GLU A 133 -9.44 1.06 18.36
N LYS A 134 -9.02 1.34 19.60
CA LYS A 134 -9.38 2.57 20.30
C LYS A 134 -8.89 3.81 19.56
N LEU A 135 -7.62 3.82 19.11
CA LEU A 135 -7.05 4.94 18.36
C LEU A 135 -7.67 5.10 16.97
N MET A 136 -8.03 3.98 16.32
CA MET A 136 -8.81 3.99 15.07
C MET A 136 -10.21 4.59 15.26
N GLU A 137 -10.91 4.25 16.35
CA GLU A 137 -12.23 4.83 16.63
C GLU A 137 -12.12 6.31 17.03
N GLU A 138 -11.06 6.72 17.73
CA GLU A 138 -10.76 8.14 17.99
C GLU A 138 -10.45 8.92 16.71
N GLN A 139 -9.72 8.33 15.75
CA GLN A 139 -9.49 8.94 14.44
C GLN A 139 -10.79 9.04 13.63
N ARG A 140 -11.61 7.98 13.59
CA ARG A 140 -12.93 7.98 12.96
C ARG A 140 -13.86 9.00 13.62
N ALA A 141 -13.84 9.11 14.94
CA ALA A 141 -14.60 10.10 15.69
C ALA A 141 -14.14 11.52 15.36
N ARG A 142 -12.83 11.77 15.23
CA ARG A 142 -12.28 13.06 14.77
C ARG A 142 -12.71 13.38 13.34
N ALA A 143 -12.66 12.42 12.41
CA ALA A 143 -13.13 12.60 11.03
C ALA A 143 -14.64 12.89 10.97
N ARG A 144 -15.45 12.12 11.70
CA ARG A 144 -16.90 12.35 11.87
C ARG A 144 -17.18 13.71 12.53
N ALA A 145 -16.38 14.11 13.52
CA ALA A 145 -16.53 15.40 14.20
C ALA A 145 -16.12 16.59 13.30
N ALA A 146 -15.10 16.44 12.46
CA ALA A 146 -14.71 17.44 11.46
C ALA A 146 -15.80 17.60 10.39
N GLN A 147 -16.35 16.48 9.89
CA GLN A 147 -17.50 16.48 8.97
C GLN A 147 -18.73 17.12 9.64
N LYS A 148 -19.02 16.78 10.90
CA LYS A 148 -20.10 17.37 11.69
C LYS A 148 -19.89 18.87 11.95
N LYS A 149 -18.66 19.34 12.16
CA LYS A 149 -18.32 20.76 12.35
C LYS A 149 -18.54 21.58 11.08
N THR A 150 -18.20 21.03 9.92
CA THR A 150 -18.50 21.65 8.61
C THR A 150 -20.01 21.73 8.38
N VAL A 151 -20.75 20.67 8.69
CA VAL A 151 -22.22 20.65 8.63
C VAL A 151 -22.84 21.66 9.60
N ILE A 152 -22.32 21.79 10.83
CA ILE A 152 -22.80 22.76 11.83
C ILE A 152 -22.56 24.21 11.37
N SER A 153 -21.42 24.49 10.73
CA SER A 153 -21.12 25.82 10.19
C SER A 153 -22.03 26.21 9.02
N LEU A 154 -22.53 25.22 8.26
CA LEU A 154 -23.48 25.43 7.16
C LEU A 154 -24.94 25.47 7.66
N SER A 155 -25.26 24.77 8.75
CA SER A 155 -26.62 24.74 9.33
C SER A 155 -27.01 25.98 10.14
N GLN A 156 -26.05 26.89 10.41
CA GLN A 156 -26.33 28.19 11.03
C GLN A 156 -26.90 29.22 10.04
N ILE A 157 -26.99 28.85 8.75
CA ILE A 157 -27.62 29.66 7.72
C ILE A 157 -29.14 29.42 7.80
N GLU A 158 -29.84 30.22 8.62
CA GLU A 158 -31.30 30.24 8.72
C GLU A 158 -31.93 30.79 7.43
N THR A 159 -31.92 30.00 6.36
CA THR A 159 -32.59 30.33 5.10
C THR A 159 -34.01 29.80 5.11
N GLN A 160 -34.99 30.66 4.82
CA GLN A 160 -36.41 30.34 4.97
C GLN A 160 -37.07 29.72 3.73
N THR A 161 -36.39 29.69 2.58
CA THR A 161 -37.01 29.23 1.31
C THR A 161 -36.23 28.05 0.69
N PRO A 162 -36.88 26.88 0.48
CA PRO A 162 -36.24 25.73 -0.15
C PRO A 162 -35.94 25.98 -1.63
N THR A 163 -34.79 25.49 -2.12
CA THR A 163 -34.43 25.52 -3.54
C THR A 163 -35.07 24.33 -4.27
N THR A 164 -35.72 24.59 -5.40
CA THR A 164 -36.26 23.54 -6.28
C THR A 164 -35.15 22.98 -7.17
N PHE A 165 -34.84 21.70 -7.04
CA PHE A 165 -33.83 21.05 -7.88
C PHE A 165 -34.45 20.49 -9.17
N VAL A 166 -33.89 20.89 -10.32
CA VAL A 166 -34.34 20.44 -11.67
C VAL A 166 -33.22 19.77 -12.48
N GLY A 167 -32.07 19.54 -11.83
CA GLY A 167 -30.83 19.12 -12.48
C GLY A 167 -30.76 17.67 -12.93
N TYR A 168 -31.79 16.85 -12.68
CA TYR A 168 -31.83 15.47 -13.18
C TYR A 168 -32.01 15.41 -14.69
N ASP A 169 -32.80 16.34 -15.25
CA ASP A 169 -33.17 16.36 -16.68
C ASP A 169 -32.61 17.58 -17.43
N LYS A 170 -32.15 18.59 -16.70
CA LYS A 170 -31.71 19.86 -17.27
C LYS A 170 -30.29 20.19 -16.81
N LEU A 171 -29.50 20.75 -17.72
CA LEU A 171 -28.19 21.35 -17.43
C LEU A 171 -28.25 22.88 -17.37
N GLU A 172 -29.38 23.47 -17.78
CA GLU A 172 -29.61 24.91 -17.75
C GLU A 172 -30.97 25.22 -17.16
N THR A 173 -31.07 26.26 -16.35
CA THR A 173 -32.35 26.76 -15.84
C THR A 173 -32.31 28.26 -15.58
N PRO A 174 -33.36 29.03 -15.95
CA PRO A 174 -33.54 30.35 -15.39
C PRO A 174 -33.77 30.20 -13.88
N ALA A 175 -33.24 31.16 -13.12
CA ALA A 175 -33.32 31.19 -11.67
C ALA A 175 -33.33 32.64 -11.17
N LYS A 176 -33.91 32.85 -10.00
CA LYS A 176 -33.90 34.12 -9.29
C LYS A 176 -32.99 34.06 -8.08
N VAL A 177 -32.14 35.07 -7.93
CA VAL A 177 -31.28 35.20 -6.75
C VAL A 177 -32.13 35.54 -5.53
N LEU A 178 -32.15 34.64 -4.55
CA LEU A 178 -32.89 34.82 -3.30
C LEU A 178 -32.02 35.51 -2.24
N GLU A 179 -30.77 35.10 -2.13
CA GLU A 179 -29.86 35.58 -1.10
C GLU A 179 -28.40 35.39 -1.54
N VAL A 180 -27.53 36.26 -1.05
CA VAL A 180 -26.08 36.15 -1.21
C VAL A 180 -25.48 36.10 0.19
N VAL A 181 -24.79 35.01 0.50
CA VAL A 181 -24.18 34.76 1.81
C VAL A 181 -22.67 34.81 1.68
N SER A 182 -22.04 35.69 2.46
CA SER A 182 -20.58 35.74 2.58
C SER A 182 -20.11 34.88 3.75
N LEU A 183 -19.42 33.79 3.45
CA LEU A 183 -18.87 32.83 4.40
C LEU A 183 -17.34 32.97 4.43
N LYS A 184 -16.84 33.82 5.32
CA LYS A 184 -15.40 34.17 5.43
C LYS A 184 -14.85 34.67 4.09
N ASP A 185 -14.04 33.86 3.40
CA ASP A 185 -13.36 34.17 2.15
C ASP A 185 -14.12 33.65 0.91
N LYS A 186 -15.34 33.13 1.09
CA LYS A 186 -16.17 32.57 0.02
C LYS A 186 -17.52 33.25 -0.03
N THR A 187 -18.02 33.48 -1.24
CA THR A 187 -19.37 33.98 -1.49
C THR A 187 -20.23 32.85 -2.02
N ALA A 188 -21.39 32.63 -1.42
CA ALA A 188 -22.38 31.66 -1.86
C ALA A 188 -23.66 32.37 -2.31
N VAL A 189 -24.21 31.96 -3.45
CA VAL A 189 -25.49 32.45 -3.97
C VAL A 189 -26.56 31.40 -3.76
N ILE A 190 -27.71 31.83 -3.27
CA ILE A 190 -28.89 30.99 -3.08
C ILE A 190 -29.93 31.36 -4.14
N LEU A 191 -30.46 30.34 -4.79
CA LEU A 191 -31.42 30.46 -5.89
C LEU A 191 -32.74 29.77 -5.52
N ASP A 192 -33.82 30.22 -6.15
CA ASP A 192 -35.14 29.57 -6.06
C ASP A 192 -35.19 28.21 -6.75
N THR A 193 -34.49 28.08 -7.88
CA THR A 193 -34.38 26.87 -8.69
C THR A 193 -32.90 26.63 -9.06
N SER A 194 -32.47 25.37 -9.08
CA SER A 194 -31.10 25.01 -9.49
C SER A 194 -31.03 23.74 -10.33
N ALA A 195 -30.21 23.78 -11.38
CA ALA A 195 -29.80 22.60 -12.13
C ALA A 195 -28.49 21.98 -11.60
N CYS A 196 -27.75 22.69 -10.74
CA CYS A 196 -26.54 22.16 -10.11
C CYS A 196 -26.90 21.16 -9.01
N TYR A 197 -26.37 19.94 -9.10
CA TYR A 197 -26.41 18.95 -8.05
C TYR A 197 -25.52 19.41 -6.90
N ALA A 198 -26.06 19.37 -5.68
CA ALA A 198 -25.31 19.68 -4.49
C ALA A 198 -24.62 18.43 -3.95
N GLU A 199 -23.41 18.58 -3.43
CA GLU A 199 -22.62 17.49 -2.86
C GLU A 199 -23.41 16.70 -1.80
N MET A 200 -23.73 15.43 -2.10
CA MET A 200 -24.43 14.50 -1.20
C MET A 200 -24.37 13.06 -1.74
N GLY A 201 -24.56 12.07 -0.86
CA GLY A 201 -24.62 10.65 -1.24
C GLY A 201 -23.31 10.11 -1.83
N GLY A 202 -22.17 10.70 -1.45
CA GLY A 202 -20.85 10.37 -1.99
C GLY A 202 -20.51 11.06 -3.31
N GLN A 203 -21.48 11.66 -4.00
CA GLN A 203 -21.26 12.42 -5.23
C GLN A 203 -20.83 13.86 -4.93
N VAL A 204 -19.75 14.32 -5.58
CA VAL A 204 -19.30 15.72 -5.51
C VAL A 204 -20.31 16.68 -6.15
N GLY A 205 -20.36 17.90 -5.64
CA GLY A 205 -21.20 18.97 -6.19
C GLY A 205 -20.79 19.39 -7.59
N ASP A 206 -21.77 19.92 -8.34
CA ASP A 206 -21.52 20.46 -9.66
C ASP A 206 -20.82 21.82 -9.63
N THR A 207 -20.11 22.06 -10.74
CA THR A 207 -19.59 23.37 -11.14
C THR A 207 -20.41 23.90 -12.31
N GLY A 208 -20.23 25.18 -12.61
CA GLY A 208 -20.99 25.82 -13.67
C GLY A 208 -20.78 27.33 -13.68
N ALA A 209 -21.78 28.06 -14.16
CA ALA A 209 -21.79 29.51 -14.12
C ALA A 209 -23.21 30.06 -14.01
N LEU A 210 -23.32 31.26 -13.44
CA LEU A 210 -24.48 32.13 -13.58
C LEU A 210 -24.18 33.17 -14.66
N GLY A 211 -25.14 33.47 -15.52
CA GLY A 211 -25.08 34.57 -16.48
C GLY A 211 -26.33 35.42 -16.44
N VAL A 212 -26.25 36.67 -16.88
CA VAL A 212 -27.44 37.53 -17.03
C VAL A 212 -28.28 37.03 -18.20
N ALA A 213 -29.57 36.79 -17.97
CA ALA A 213 -30.46 36.11 -18.91
C ALA A 213 -30.60 36.81 -20.29
N ALA A 214 -30.34 38.12 -20.37
CA ALA A 214 -30.44 38.89 -21.61
C ALA A 214 -29.30 38.63 -22.63
N ASP A 215 -28.16 38.08 -22.18
CA ASP A 215 -26.92 38.05 -22.95
C ASP A 215 -26.29 36.65 -23.13
N TRP A 216 -26.97 35.57 -22.69
CA TRP A 216 -26.40 34.22 -22.76
C TRP A 216 -26.48 33.61 -24.17
N ARG A 217 -25.30 33.36 -24.76
CA ARG A 217 -25.10 32.35 -25.82
C ARG A 217 -24.20 31.22 -25.29
N PRO A 218 -24.54 29.94 -25.53
CA PRO A 218 -23.79 28.80 -25.02
C PRO A 218 -22.39 28.74 -25.66
N PRO A 219 -21.33 28.44 -24.89
CA PRO A 219 -19.95 28.38 -25.38
C PRO A 219 -19.64 27.22 -26.35
N HIS A 220 -20.60 26.32 -26.65
CA HIS A 220 -20.39 25.13 -27.48
C HIS A 220 -21.24 25.06 -28.77
N SER A 221 -21.88 26.16 -29.19
CA SER A 221 -22.41 26.22 -30.56
C SER A 221 -21.23 26.29 -31.54
N SER A 222 -20.88 25.18 -32.17
CA SER A 222 -19.92 25.06 -33.27
C SER A 222 -20.39 25.74 -34.57
N SER A 223 -21.05 26.90 -34.45
CA SER A 223 -21.39 27.75 -35.58
C SER A 223 -20.24 28.75 -35.81
N PRO A 224 -19.66 28.82 -37.02
CA PRO A 224 -18.50 29.67 -37.35
C PRO A 224 -18.77 31.19 -37.28
N ALA A 225 -19.85 31.63 -36.64
CA ALA A 225 -20.21 33.04 -36.46
C ALA A 225 -19.61 33.69 -35.19
N ALA A 226 -18.86 32.96 -34.36
CA ALA A 226 -18.31 33.47 -33.09
C ALA A 226 -17.06 34.37 -33.22
N THR A 227 -16.67 34.77 -34.44
CA THR A 227 -15.45 35.57 -34.66
C THR A 227 -15.71 37.05 -35.00
N MET A 228 -16.94 37.56 -34.89
CA MET A 228 -17.23 38.98 -35.24
C MET A 228 -18.19 39.72 -34.30
N ALA A 229 -18.07 39.50 -32.98
CA ALA A 229 -18.75 40.35 -31.98
C ALA A 229 -17.83 40.66 -30.79
N ALA A 230 -16.64 41.21 -31.10
CA ALA A 230 -15.73 41.77 -30.10
C ALA A 230 -15.89 43.29 -30.06
N ASN A 231 -17.07 43.81 -29.71
CA ASN A 231 -17.22 45.19 -29.25
C ASN A 231 -18.56 45.48 -28.53
N THR A 232 -18.88 44.68 -27.51
CA THR A 232 -19.83 45.04 -26.45
C THR A 232 -19.40 44.26 -25.21
N SER A 233 -19.32 44.94 -24.08
CA SER A 233 -19.04 44.41 -22.73
C SER A 233 -19.37 42.93 -22.57
N SER A 234 -18.36 42.11 -22.26
CA SER A 234 -18.55 40.69 -21.94
C SER A 234 -19.68 40.55 -20.91
N PRO A 235 -20.67 39.67 -21.14
CA PRO A 235 -21.74 39.48 -20.18
C PRO A 235 -21.14 39.09 -18.83
N LEU A 236 -21.59 39.74 -17.75
CA LEU A 236 -21.19 39.37 -16.39
C LEU A 236 -21.48 37.87 -16.18
N ARG A 237 -20.43 37.12 -15.85
CA ARG A 237 -20.51 35.69 -15.53
C ARG A 237 -20.00 35.50 -14.11
N TRP A 238 -20.69 34.67 -13.35
CA TRP A 238 -20.26 34.27 -12.01
C TRP A 238 -19.94 32.78 -12.03
N PRO A 239 -18.66 32.38 -11.99
CA PRO A 239 -18.28 30.97 -12.04
C PRO A 239 -18.67 30.28 -10.73
N ILE A 240 -19.37 29.15 -10.83
CA ILE A 240 -19.71 28.29 -9.70
C ILE A 240 -18.62 27.22 -9.58
N VAL A 241 -17.86 27.25 -8.49
CA VAL A 241 -16.76 26.30 -8.24
C VAL A 241 -17.14 25.13 -7.36
N ASN A 242 -18.25 25.25 -6.62
CA ASN A 242 -18.81 24.15 -5.84
C ASN A 242 -20.30 24.42 -5.54
N THR A 243 -21.09 23.36 -5.44
CA THR A 243 -22.49 23.42 -5.01
C THR A 243 -22.68 22.50 -3.81
N GLN A 244 -23.15 23.04 -2.69
CA GLN A 244 -23.44 22.26 -1.47
C GLN A 244 -24.86 22.48 -0.99
N LYS A 245 -25.32 21.62 -0.08
CA LYS A 245 -26.67 21.67 0.47
C LYS A 245 -26.63 21.92 1.97
N SER A 246 -27.48 22.83 2.45
CA SER A 246 -27.79 23.02 3.87
C SER A 246 -29.30 22.97 4.06
N GLY A 247 -29.79 21.95 4.79
CA GLY A 247 -31.23 21.68 4.84
C GLY A 247 -31.80 21.42 3.45
N ASN A 248 -32.75 22.23 3.00
CA ASN A 248 -33.35 22.18 1.66
C ASN A 248 -32.85 23.30 0.73
N THR A 249 -31.74 23.95 1.08
CA THR A 249 -31.20 25.11 0.36
C THR A 249 -29.88 24.76 -0.33
N TRP A 250 -29.75 25.16 -1.59
CA TRP A 250 -28.53 24.98 -2.37
C TRP A 250 -27.65 26.22 -2.27
N LEU A 251 -26.40 26.00 -1.88
CA LEU A 251 -25.36 27.01 -1.75
C LEU A 251 -24.43 26.89 -2.96
N HIS A 252 -24.48 27.88 -3.86
CA HIS A 252 -23.62 27.93 -5.06
C HIS A 252 -22.41 28.81 -4.76
N PHE A 253 -21.26 28.21 -4.50
CA PHE A 253 -20.03 28.92 -4.18
C PHE A 253 -19.41 29.53 -5.44
N LEU A 254 -19.21 30.84 -5.42
CA LEU A 254 -18.60 31.57 -6.52
C LEU A 254 -17.07 31.48 -6.47
N GLY A 255 -16.44 31.35 -7.63
CA GLY A 255 -15.00 31.47 -7.82
C GLY A 255 -14.57 32.88 -8.19
N SER A 256 -13.28 33.18 -8.04
CA SER A 256 -12.66 34.38 -8.61
C SER A 256 -12.56 34.25 -10.14
N GLU A 257 -12.90 35.30 -10.88
CA GLU A 257 -12.57 35.34 -12.31
C GLU A 257 -11.07 35.53 -12.49
N ILE A 258 -10.46 34.76 -13.40
CA ILE A 258 -9.09 35.01 -13.86
C ILE A 258 -9.18 36.06 -14.97
N SER A 259 -9.48 37.31 -14.62
CA SER A 259 -9.24 38.44 -15.51
C SER A 259 -7.84 38.99 -15.24
N ASN A 260 -7.06 39.23 -16.29
CA ASN A 260 -5.68 39.69 -16.21
C ASN A 260 -5.53 40.89 -15.26
N SER A 261 -4.66 40.73 -14.26
CA SER A 261 -4.35 41.64 -13.15
C SER A 261 -5.41 41.73 -12.05
N GLU A 262 -5.04 41.19 -10.88
CA GLU A 262 -5.80 41.06 -9.62
C GLU A 262 -6.97 40.06 -9.65
N SER A 263 -6.82 38.97 -8.89
CA SER A 263 -7.87 38.01 -8.57
C SER A 263 -8.96 38.68 -7.74
N GLN A 264 -9.87 39.42 -8.38
CA GLN A 264 -11.07 39.93 -7.74
C GLN A 264 -12.21 38.93 -7.93
N ILE A 265 -12.90 38.60 -6.83
CA ILE A 265 -14.16 37.85 -6.91
C ILE A 265 -15.16 38.78 -7.60
N PRO A 266 -15.82 38.36 -8.70
CA PRO A 266 -16.82 39.20 -9.35
C PRO A 266 -17.89 39.61 -8.32
N GLU A 267 -18.27 40.89 -8.31
CA GLU A 267 -19.32 41.40 -7.42
C GLU A 267 -20.57 40.54 -7.59
N ALA A 268 -21.05 39.93 -6.50
CA ALA A 268 -22.11 38.93 -6.54
C ALA A 268 -23.39 39.48 -7.19
N PRO A 269 -24.20 38.63 -7.85
CA PRO A 269 -25.43 39.09 -8.47
C PRO A 269 -26.38 39.67 -7.42
N ALA A 270 -27.13 40.70 -7.80
CA ALA A 270 -28.01 41.40 -6.87
C ALA A 270 -29.16 40.49 -6.41
N VAL A 271 -29.56 40.61 -5.14
CA VAL A 271 -30.75 39.92 -4.63
C VAL A 271 -31.98 40.33 -5.44
N GLY A 272 -32.73 39.34 -5.90
CA GLY A 272 -33.90 39.51 -6.77
C GLY A 272 -33.59 39.51 -8.28
N GLN A 273 -32.32 39.51 -8.67
CA GLN A 273 -31.91 39.46 -10.08
C GLN A 273 -32.25 38.11 -10.73
N GLU A 274 -32.70 38.16 -11.98
CA GLU A 274 -32.86 36.98 -12.83
C GLU A 274 -31.53 36.60 -13.49
N VAL A 275 -31.16 35.34 -13.33
CA VAL A 275 -29.94 34.75 -13.87
C VAL A 275 -30.26 33.45 -14.60
N LEU A 276 -29.44 33.09 -15.57
CA LEU A 276 -29.41 31.76 -16.15
C LEU A 276 -28.29 30.96 -15.47
N LEU A 277 -28.63 29.87 -14.81
CA LEU A 277 -27.67 28.90 -14.29
C LEU A 277 -27.38 27.86 -15.37
N THR A 278 -26.09 27.64 -15.65
CA THR A 278 -25.59 26.59 -16.55
C THR A 278 -24.61 25.69 -15.82
N VAL A 279 -24.83 24.38 -15.87
CA VAL A 279 -23.96 23.33 -15.33
C VAL A 279 -22.81 23.06 -16.29
N ASP A 280 -21.62 22.76 -15.77
CA ASP A 280 -20.52 22.18 -16.54
C ASP A 280 -20.90 20.76 -17.01
N ALA A 281 -21.36 20.67 -18.26
CA ALA A 281 -21.86 19.44 -18.85
C ALA A 281 -20.81 18.32 -18.90
N GLU A 282 -19.55 18.65 -19.25
CA GLU A 282 -18.49 17.64 -19.38
C GLU A 282 -18.18 17.01 -18.01
N ARG A 283 -18.04 17.86 -16.99
CA ARG A 283 -17.85 17.41 -15.61
C ARG A 283 -19.05 16.58 -15.13
N ARG A 284 -20.28 17.07 -15.34
CA ARG A 284 -21.49 16.36 -14.93
C ARG A 284 -21.57 14.97 -15.55
N HIS A 285 -21.35 14.86 -16.85
CA HIS A 285 -21.39 13.57 -17.54
C HIS A 285 -20.30 12.63 -17.03
N ALA A 286 -19.09 13.13 -16.74
CA ALA A 286 -18.05 12.29 -16.13
C ALA A 286 -18.49 11.73 -14.76
N ILE A 287 -19.12 12.55 -13.92
CA ILE A 287 -19.66 12.13 -12.63
C ILE A 287 -20.80 11.11 -12.81
N GLU A 288 -21.75 11.35 -13.72
CA GLU A 288 -22.87 10.45 -14.01
C GLU A 288 -22.40 9.06 -14.46
N ARG A 289 -21.34 8.99 -15.28
CA ARG A 289 -20.72 7.72 -15.71
C ARG A 289 -20.18 6.95 -14.51
N HIS A 290 -19.36 7.60 -13.68
CA HIS A 290 -18.79 6.97 -12.49
C HIS A 290 -19.88 6.55 -11.50
N HIS A 291 -20.91 7.39 -11.27
CA HIS A 291 -22.00 7.06 -10.36
C HIS A 291 -22.80 5.85 -10.84
N THR A 292 -23.17 5.81 -12.12
CA THR A 292 -23.88 4.66 -12.68
C THR A 292 -23.01 3.39 -12.61
N ALA A 293 -21.69 3.51 -12.83
CA ALA A 293 -20.76 2.41 -12.68
C ALA A 293 -20.65 1.90 -11.24
N THR A 294 -20.81 2.75 -10.22
CA THR A 294 -20.89 2.33 -8.81
C THR A 294 -21.99 1.30 -8.58
N HIS A 295 -23.18 1.52 -9.16
CA HIS A 295 -24.31 0.58 -9.05
C HIS A 295 -24.04 -0.74 -9.79
N LEU A 296 -23.45 -0.67 -10.99
CA LEU A 296 -23.04 -1.87 -11.72
C LEU A 296 -21.97 -2.66 -10.96
N LEU A 297 -21.01 -1.97 -10.34
CA LEU A 297 -19.97 -2.58 -9.53
C LEU A 297 -20.58 -3.28 -8.31
N HIS A 298 -21.50 -2.62 -7.62
CA HIS A 298 -22.18 -3.20 -6.46
C HIS A 298 -22.93 -4.48 -6.84
N TRP A 299 -23.71 -4.45 -7.92
CA TRP A 299 -24.36 -5.63 -8.47
C TRP A 299 -23.34 -6.73 -8.87
N ALA A 300 -22.24 -6.38 -9.54
CA ALA A 300 -21.23 -7.34 -9.96
C ALA A 300 -20.51 -8.00 -8.77
N LEU A 301 -20.27 -7.26 -7.68
CA LEU A 301 -19.74 -7.81 -6.42
C LEU A 301 -20.70 -8.83 -5.82
N HIS A 302 -22.01 -8.62 -5.92
CA HIS A 302 -23.01 -9.62 -5.50
C HIS A 302 -23.01 -10.87 -6.36
N GLU A 303 -22.71 -10.76 -7.66
CA GLU A 303 -22.66 -11.92 -8.56
C GLU A 303 -21.37 -12.72 -8.41
N VAL A 304 -20.23 -12.07 -8.19
CA VAL A 304 -18.90 -12.70 -8.25
C VAL A 304 -18.31 -12.99 -6.87
N VAL A 305 -18.57 -12.13 -5.88
CA VAL A 305 -17.88 -12.17 -4.59
C VAL A 305 -18.79 -12.77 -3.50
N SER A 306 -19.91 -12.12 -3.20
CA SER A 306 -20.84 -12.56 -2.14
C SER A 306 -22.15 -11.76 -2.20
N LYS A 307 -23.29 -12.43 -1.99
CA LYS A 307 -24.61 -11.77 -1.92
C LYS A 307 -24.76 -10.88 -0.69
N GLU A 308 -23.87 -11.02 0.28
CA GLU A 308 -23.77 -10.28 1.53
C GLU A 308 -22.78 -9.12 1.46
N ALA A 309 -22.12 -8.90 0.32
CA ALA A 309 -21.36 -7.68 0.09
C ALA A 309 -22.30 -6.49 0.33
N ALA A 310 -21.85 -5.49 1.09
CA ALA A 310 -22.66 -4.32 1.36
C ALA A 310 -21.77 -3.10 1.39
N GLN A 311 -22.25 -2.02 0.76
CA GLN A 311 -21.57 -0.74 0.75
C GLN A 311 -21.32 -0.23 2.18
N LYS A 312 -20.08 0.19 2.45
CA LYS A 312 -19.62 0.85 3.68
C LYS A 312 -19.23 2.31 3.46
N GLY A 313 -19.06 2.71 2.20
CA GLY A 313 -18.64 4.04 1.80
C GLY A 313 -18.57 4.14 0.27
N SER A 314 -18.78 5.34 -0.25
CA SER A 314 -18.62 5.62 -1.68
C SER A 314 -18.25 7.09 -1.85
N ALA A 315 -17.37 7.37 -2.81
CA ALA A 315 -17.06 8.72 -3.25
C ALA A 315 -17.00 8.74 -4.78
N VAL A 316 -17.68 9.70 -5.40
CA VAL A 316 -17.81 9.81 -6.86
C VAL A 316 -17.43 11.22 -7.29
N ASP A 317 -16.38 11.31 -8.10
CA ASP A 317 -15.84 12.54 -8.66
C ASP A 317 -15.68 12.41 -10.19
N PRO A 318 -15.35 13.48 -10.95
CA PRO A 318 -15.26 13.37 -12.41
C PRO A 318 -14.06 12.54 -12.90
N GLY A 319 -13.02 12.38 -12.08
CA GLY A 319 -11.80 11.64 -12.41
C GLY A 319 -11.88 10.16 -12.04
N LYS A 320 -12.60 9.83 -10.95
CA LYS A 320 -12.72 8.45 -10.44
C LYS A 320 -13.89 8.29 -9.48
N PHE A 321 -14.10 7.04 -9.06
CA PHE A 321 -14.85 6.75 -7.84
C PHE A 321 -14.16 5.71 -6.97
N THR A 322 -14.54 5.69 -5.69
CA THR A 322 -14.19 4.64 -4.74
C THR A 322 -15.44 3.97 -4.21
N PHE A 323 -15.34 2.66 -3.96
CA PHE A 323 -16.42 1.86 -3.41
C PHE A 323 -15.89 0.97 -2.28
N ASP A 324 -16.39 1.20 -1.08
CA ASP A 324 -16.01 0.45 0.11
C ASP A 324 -17.07 -0.58 0.42
N PHE A 325 -16.66 -1.81 0.71
CA PHE A 325 -17.59 -2.91 0.97
C PHE A 325 -17.01 -3.92 1.96
N ASN A 326 -17.87 -4.67 2.65
CA ASN A 326 -17.42 -5.79 3.47
C ASN A 326 -17.04 -6.98 2.59
N SER A 327 -15.81 -7.45 2.75
CA SER A 327 -15.30 -8.66 2.09
C SER A 327 -13.94 -9.06 2.67
N ASN A 328 -13.56 -10.32 2.47
CA ASN A 328 -12.15 -10.72 2.50
C ASN A 328 -11.41 -10.17 1.27
N ALA A 329 -10.08 -10.33 1.22
CA ALA A 329 -9.31 -9.98 0.04
C ALA A 329 -9.82 -10.71 -1.21
N LEU A 330 -10.03 -9.97 -2.30
CA LEU A 330 -10.46 -10.54 -3.57
C LEU A 330 -9.27 -11.23 -4.23
N THR A 331 -9.53 -12.38 -4.86
CA THR A 331 -8.53 -13.01 -5.72
C THR A 331 -8.34 -12.20 -7.01
N PRO A 332 -7.16 -12.27 -7.67
CA PRO A 332 -6.95 -11.61 -8.96
C PRO A 332 -8.01 -11.99 -10.01
N GLN A 333 -8.48 -13.23 -9.98
CA GLN A 333 -9.54 -13.71 -10.86
C GLN A 333 -10.89 -13.06 -10.56
N GLN A 334 -11.26 -12.91 -9.28
CA GLN A 334 -12.50 -12.21 -8.91
C GLN A 334 -12.47 -10.73 -9.34
N VAL A 335 -11.33 -10.04 -9.19
CA VAL A 335 -11.19 -8.66 -9.66
C VAL A 335 -11.41 -8.58 -11.18
N ALA A 336 -10.80 -9.49 -11.94
CA ALA A 336 -10.97 -9.57 -13.38
C ALA A 336 -12.41 -9.90 -13.80
N ASP A 337 -13.08 -10.82 -13.10
CA ASP A 337 -14.46 -11.21 -13.39
C ASP A 337 -15.47 -10.10 -13.06
N VAL A 338 -15.25 -9.35 -11.97
CA VAL A 338 -16.05 -8.16 -11.65
C VAL A 338 -15.90 -7.10 -12.74
N GLU A 339 -14.66 -6.75 -13.13
CA GLU A 339 -14.41 -5.77 -14.18
C GLU A 339 -15.04 -6.18 -15.52
N ARG A 340 -14.90 -7.46 -15.89
CA ARG A 340 -15.52 -8.02 -17.09
C ARG A 340 -17.03 -7.91 -17.05
N LEU A 341 -17.66 -8.33 -15.95
CA LEU A 341 -19.12 -8.36 -15.81
C LEU A 341 -19.74 -6.97 -15.87
N VAL A 342 -19.09 -5.95 -15.28
CA VAL A 342 -19.51 -4.55 -15.41
C VAL A 342 -19.44 -4.10 -16.87
N ASN A 343 -18.33 -4.34 -17.56
CA ASN A 343 -18.18 -3.97 -18.97
C ASN A 343 -19.16 -4.70 -19.90
N GLU A 344 -19.51 -5.96 -19.62
CA GLU A 344 -20.55 -6.69 -20.35
C GLU A 344 -21.92 -6.00 -20.24
N ARG A 345 -22.27 -5.48 -19.06
CA ARG A 345 -23.51 -4.71 -18.87
C ARG A 345 -23.47 -3.32 -19.49
N ILE A 346 -22.29 -2.69 -19.55
CA ILE A 346 -22.09 -1.45 -20.30
C ILE A 346 -22.37 -1.67 -21.79
N VAL A 347 -21.76 -2.71 -22.38
CA VAL A 347 -21.93 -3.05 -23.80
C VAL A 347 -23.38 -3.45 -24.13
N ALA A 348 -24.08 -4.09 -23.19
CA ALA A 348 -25.50 -4.40 -23.35
C ALA A 348 -26.40 -3.15 -23.48
N ASN A 349 -25.90 -1.96 -23.10
CA ASN A 349 -26.58 -0.68 -23.22
C ASN A 349 -28.03 -0.67 -22.67
N ALA A 350 -28.18 -1.24 -21.48
CA ALA A 350 -29.46 -1.35 -20.80
C ALA A 350 -29.96 0.04 -20.33
N PRO A 351 -31.28 0.28 -20.27
CA PRO A 351 -31.82 1.55 -19.80
C PRO A 351 -31.50 1.78 -18.31
N VAL A 352 -31.26 3.04 -17.95
CA VAL A 352 -31.14 3.52 -16.58
C VAL A 352 -32.31 4.46 -16.32
N SER A 353 -33.13 4.16 -15.31
CA SER A 353 -34.34 4.91 -15.00
C SER A 353 -34.47 5.15 -13.50
N TRP A 354 -35.34 6.08 -13.11
CA TRP A 354 -35.65 6.32 -11.71
C TRP A 354 -37.12 6.63 -11.51
N THR A 355 -37.61 6.34 -10.31
CA THR A 355 -38.99 6.61 -9.92
C THR A 355 -39.03 7.05 -8.46
N GLU A 356 -39.83 8.07 -8.17
CA GLU A 356 -40.09 8.53 -6.81
C GLU A 356 -41.33 7.84 -6.27
N LEU A 357 -41.18 7.15 -5.14
CA LEU A 357 -42.21 6.31 -4.55
C LEU A 357 -42.23 6.48 -3.03
N PRO A 358 -43.37 6.27 -2.36
CA PRO A 358 -43.42 6.27 -0.91
C PRO A 358 -42.50 5.19 -0.32
N PHE A 359 -41.69 5.53 0.68
CA PHE A 359 -40.74 4.59 1.31
C PHE A 359 -41.43 3.33 1.86
N ALA A 360 -42.67 3.47 2.34
CA ALA A 360 -43.48 2.37 2.84
C ALA A 360 -43.78 1.28 1.80
N GLU A 361 -43.84 1.64 0.51
CA GLU A 361 -44.07 0.72 -0.60
C GLU A 361 -42.80 -0.04 -0.98
N ILE A 362 -41.64 0.63 -0.90
CA ILE A 362 -40.33 0.08 -1.27
C ILE A 362 -39.78 -0.84 -0.18
N LYS A 363 -40.00 -0.52 1.10
CA LYS A 363 -39.41 -1.27 2.24
C LYS A 363 -39.66 -2.77 2.22
N LYS A 364 -40.71 -3.23 1.51
CA LYS A 364 -41.10 -4.64 1.39
C LYS A 364 -40.49 -5.36 0.19
N ASN A 365 -39.82 -4.65 -0.73
CA ASN A 365 -39.21 -5.24 -1.91
C ASN A 365 -37.73 -5.56 -1.64
N PRO A 366 -37.34 -6.83 -1.47
CA PRO A 366 -35.95 -7.20 -1.19
C PRO A 366 -35.02 -7.02 -2.39
N GLY A 367 -35.57 -6.84 -3.61
CA GLY A 367 -34.79 -6.54 -4.80
C GLY A 367 -34.28 -5.10 -4.87
N ILE A 368 -34.80 -4.20 -4.02
CA ILE A 368 -34.35 -2.81 -3.95
C ILE A 368 -33.40 -2.67 -2.76
N MET A 369 -32.14 -2.47 -3.07
CA MET A 369 -31.09 -2.32 -2.07
C MET A 369 -31.19 -0.95 -1.38
N GLN A 370 -31.06 -0.99 -0.06
CA GLN A 370 -31.10 0.17 0.81
C GLN A 370 -29.71 0.36 1.42
N LEU A 371 -29.19 1.58 1.41
CA LEU A 371 -27.95 1.92 2.10
C LEU A 371 -28.18 1.82 3.61
N PHE A 372 -27.40 0.97 4.28
CA PHE A 372 -27.50 0.72 5.71
C PHE A 372 -27.09 1.96 6.52
N GLY A 373 -27.96 2.42 7.41
CA GLY A 373 -27.68 3.53 8.34
C GLY A 373 -28.21 4.89 7.90
N GLU A 374 -28.77 5.01 6.69
CA GLU A 374 -29.41 6.24 6.24
C GLU A 374 -30.84 6.39 6.76
N LYS A 375 -31.25 7.64 7.02
CA LYS A 375 -32.64 7.99 7.34
C LYS A 375 -33.31 8.47 6.05
N TYR A 376 -34.29 7.71 5.59
CA TYR A 376 -35.09 8.06 4.42
C TYR A 376 -36.29 8.92 4.80
N GLY A 377 -36.65 9.86 3.91
CA GLY A 377 -37.91 10.61 3.99
C GLY A 377 -39.12 9.77 3.58
N ASP A 378 -40.30 10.38 3.59
CA ASP A 378 -41.55 9.70 3.23
C ASP A 378 -41.59 9.26 1.75
N VAL A 379 -40.90 10.02 0.88
CA VAL A 379 -40.72 9.71 -0.53
C VAL A 379 -39.24 9.45 -0.78
N VAL A 380 -38.95 8.36 -1.52
CA VAL A 380 -37.59 7.97 -1.91
C VAL A 380 -37.49 7.82 -3.41
N ARG A 381 -36.29 8.06 -3.94
CA ARG A 381 -35.95 7.85 -5.34
C ARG A 381 -35.26 6.50 -5.50
N VAL A 382 -35.87 5.62 -6.29
CA VAL A 382 -35.29 4.33 -6.68
C VAL A 382 -34.65 4.50 -8.04
N VAL A 383 -33.36 4.21 -8.16
CA VAL A 383 -32.66 4.09 -9.44
C VAL A 383 -32.66 2.62 -9.84
N GLN A 384 -33.01 2.35 -11.10
CA GLN A 384 -33.09 1.03 -11.69
C GLN A 384 -32.20 0.97 -12.93
N ILE A 385 -31.36 -0.06 -13.01
CA ILE A 385 -30.55 -0.39 -14.18
C ILE A 385 -31.02 -1.71 -14.78
N GLY A 386 -31.32 -1.67 -16.09
CA GLY A 386 -31.93 -2.78 -16.81
C GLY A 386 -33.42 -2.95 -16.53
N GLY A 387 -34.03 -3.94 -17.17
CA GLY A 387 -35.48 -4.14 -17.12
C GLY A 387 -36.24 -3.07 -17.91
N ARG A 388 -37.54 -2.92 -17.62
CA ARG A 388 -38.41 -1.91 -18.22
C ARG A 388 -38.41 -0.65 -17.35
N PRO A 389 -38.24 0.56 -17.93
CA PRO A 389 -38.23 1.80 -17.16
C PRO A 389 -39.43 1.93 -16.22
N GLY A 390 -39.17 2.17 -14.93
CA GLY A 390 -40.18 2.35 -13.89
C GLY A 390 -40.93 1.08 -13.45
N ALA A 391 -40.63 -0.08 -14.03
CA ALA A 391 -41.29 -1.34 -13.67
C ALA A 391 -40.70 -2.02 -12.43
N LEU A 392 -39.55 -1.55 -11.94
CA LEU A 392 -38.79 -2.11 -10.81
C LEU A 392 -38.47 -3.60 -11.01
N ASP A 393 -38.04 -3.95 -12.23
CA ASP A 393 -37.63 -5.30 -12.66
C ASP A 393 -36.18 -5.32 -13.22
N GLY A 394 -35.36 -4.34 -12.83
CA GLY A 394 -33.95 -4.27 -13.18
C GLY A 394 -33.07 -5.22 -12.38
N TYR A 395 -31.87 -5.50 -12.87
CA TYR A 395 -30.90 -6.35 -12.16
C TYR A 395 -30.13 -5.60 -11.07
N SER A 396 -30.08 -4.27 -11.14
CA SER A 396 -29.60 -3.39 -10.07
C SER A 396 -30.69 -2.36 -9.77
N MET A 397 -31.11 -2.30 -8.52
CA MET A 397 -32.12 -1.35 -8.03
C MET A 397 -31.73 -0.85 -6.65
N GLU A 398 -31.56 0.46 -6.51
CA GLU A 398 -30.98 1.08 -5.31
C GLU A 398 -31.67 2.40 -4.98
N LEU A 399 -31.80 2.70 -3.69
CA LEU A 399 -32.19 4.05 -3.25
C LEU A 399 -31.02 5.00 -3.48
N CYS A 400 -31.18 5.93 -4.43
CA CYS A 400 -30.11 6.85 -4.80
C CYS A 400 -30.65 8.22 -5.24
N GLY A 401 -30.13 9.27 -4.63
CA GLY A 401 -30.43 10.66 -4.96
C GLY A 401 -29.48 11.27 -6.01
N GLY A 402 -28.48 10.53 -6.49
CA GLY A 402 -27.48 11.03 -7.41
C GLY A 402 -27.93 11.22 -8.85
N THR A 403 -27.07 11.85 -9.65
CA THR A 403 -27.26 11.97 -11.10
C THR A 403 -26.69 10.75 -11.81
N HIS A 404 -27.41 10.25 -12.82
CA HIS A 404 -27.03 9.04 -13.56
C HIS A 404 -27.10 9.25 -15.07
N THR A 405 -26.38 8.40 -15.77
CA THR A 405 -26.53 8.20 -17.22
C THR A 405 -27.96 7.73 -17.56
N ARG A 406 -28.37 7.84 -18.83
CA ARG A 406 -29.68 7.35 -19.30
C ARG A 406 -29.63 5.90 -19.78
N ALA A 407 -28.45 5.41 -20.16
CA ALA A 407 -28.22 4.03 -20.52
C ALA A 407 -26.80 3.60 -20.14
N THR A 408 -26.59 2.32 -19.87
CA THR A 408 -25.30 1.81 -19.41
C THR A 408 -24.17 2.01 -20.43
N GLY A 409 -24.48 2.12 -21.73
CA GLY A 409 -23.48 2.37 -22.77
C GLY A 409 -22.85 3.77 -22.70
N GLU A 410 -23.51 4.73 -22.06
CA GLU A 410 -22.98 6.10 -21.87
C GLU A 410 -21.79 6.14 -20.89
N ILE A 411 -21.64 5.10 -20.06
CA ILE A 411 -20.52 4.93 -19.12
C ILE A 411 -19.18 4.83 -19.87
N GLY A 412 -19.17 4.19 -21.04
CA GLY A 412 -17.93 3.86 -21.76
C GLY A 412 -17.10 2.81 -21.01
N LEU A 413 -15.80 2.72 -21.31
CA LEU A 413 -14.91 1.72 -20.70
C LEU A 413 -14.87 1.88 -19.17
N PHE A 414 -15.03 0.77 -18.44
CA PHE A 414 -14.84 0.71 -16.99
C PHE A 414 -13.53 -0.02 -16.65
N ARG A 415 -12.73 0.52 -15.73
CA ARG A 415 -11.50 -0.13 -15.23
C ARG A 415 -11.31 0.02 -13.74
N ILE A 416 -10.93 -1.07 -13.09
CA ILE A 416 -10.47 -1.10 -11.70
C ILE A 416 -9.00 -0.65 -11.69
N VAL A 417 -8.72 0.40 -10.93
CA VAL A 417 -7.38 0.94 -10.73
C VAL A 417 -6.67 0.19 -9.60
N SER A 418 -7.38 -0.09 -8.52
CA SER A 418 -6.84 -0.81 -7.38
C SER A 418 -7.92 -1.45 -6.53
N GLU A 419 -7.51 -2.45 -5.76
CA GLU A 419 -8.32 -3.16 -4.79
C GLU A 419 -7.45 -3.38 -3.53
N GLY A 420 -7.98 -3.10 -2.33
CA GLY A 420 -7.18 -3.14 -1.10
C GLY A 420 -7.96 -3.02 0.20
N THR A 421 -7.31 -3.31 1.34
CA THR A 421 -7.90 -3.19 2.69
C THR A 421 -7.90 -1.73 3.14
N ILE A 422 -9.02 -1.29 3.73
CA ILE A 422 -9.12 0.02 4.40
C ILE A 422 -9.42 -0.07 5.90
N ALA A 423 -9.87 -1.22 6.37
CA ALA A 423 -10.10 -1.57 7.77
C ALA A 423 -10.35 -3.08 7.88
N ALA A 424 -10.29 -3.64 9.09
CA ALA A 424 -10.67 -5.03 9.33
C ALA A 424 -12.05 -5.34 8.71
N GLY A 425 -12.09 -6.36 7.84
CA GLY A 425 -13.30 -6.79 7.13
C GLY A 425 -13.85 -5.82 6.08
N THR A 426 -13.15 -4.74 5.73
CA THR A 426 -13.59 -3.75 4.74
C THR A 426 -12.55 -3.54 3.64
N ARG A 427 -12.98 -3.71 2.39
CA ARG A 427 -12.19 -3.53 1.17
C ARG A 427 -12.62 -2.29 0.42
N ARG A 428 -11.72 -1.71 -0.37
CA ARG A 428 -11.97 -0.60 -1.28
C ARG A 428 -11.59 -1.01 -2.69
N ILE A 429 -12.48 -0.74 -3.64
CA ILE A 429 -12.15 -0.66 -5.07
C ILE A 429 -12.06 0.82 -5.45
N GLU A 430 -10.98 1.20 -6.11
CA GLU A 430 -10.89 2.46 -6.86
C GLU A 430 -11.01 2.15 -8.34
N ALA A 431 -11.88 2.88 -9.05
CA ALA A 431 -12.14 2.63 -10.46
C ALA A 431 -12.43 3.91 -11.25
N VAL A 432 -12.25 3.82 -12.56
CA VAL A 432 -12.41 4.92 -13.52
C VAL A 432 -13.28 4.49 -14.71
N CYS A 433 -13.97 5.44 -15.31
CA CYS A 433 -14.91 5.23 -16.41
C CYS A 433 -14.64 6.17 -17.60
N GLY A 434 -15.16 5.83 -18.77
CA GLY A 434 -15.19 6.70 -19.94
C GLY A 434 -13.80 7.17 -20.38
N LEU A 435 -13.64 8.49 -20.52
CA LEU A 435 -12.38 9.08 -21.00
C LEU A 435 -11.21 8.89 -20.01
N GLU A 436 -11.48 8.81 -18.71
CA GLU A 436 -10.44 8.55 -17.70
C GLU A 436 -9.92 7.11 -17.80
N ALA A 437 -10.82 6.15 -18.00
CA ALA A 437 -10.46 4.76 -18.27
C ALA A 437 -9.67 4.62 -19.58
N TYR A 438 -10.06 5.36 -20.62
CA TYR A 438 -9.33 5.41 -21.88
C TYR A 438 -7.93 6.02 -21.70
N ALA A 439 -7.81 7.15 -21.01
CA ALA A 439 -6.53 7.80 -20.72
C ALA A 439 -5.59 6.86 -19.96
N ARG A 440 -6.13 6.13 -18.97
CA ARG A 440 -5.40 5.10 -18.24
C ARG A 440 -4.90 3.97 -19.15
N ALA A 441 -5.75 3.45 -20.03
CA ALA A 441 -5.36 2.43 -20.99
C ALA A 441 -4.25 2.91 -21.95
N GLN A 442 -4.29 4.18 -22.37
CA GLN A 442 -3.22 4.78 -23.18
C GLN A 442 -1.91 4.91 -22.40
N GLN A 443 -1.95 5.32 -21.13
CA GLN A 443 -0.77 5.40 -20.27
C GLN A 443 -0.12 4.03 -20.06
N GLU A 444 -0.92 2.98 -19.84
CA GLU A 444 -0.43 1.61 -19.71
C GLU A 444 0.19 1.09 -21.01
N LEU A 445 -0.46 1.32 -22.15
CA LEU A 445 0.11 0.97 -23.45
C LEU A 445 1.44 1.69 -23.72
N GLN A 446 1.54 2.97 -23.36
CA GLN A 446 2.78 3.72 -23.52
C GLN A 446 3.89 3.19 -22.60
N LEU A 447 3.55 2.80 -21.36
CA LEU A 447 4.50 2.15 -20.46
C LEU A 447 5.02 0.83 -21.06
N ILE A 448 4.14 -0.01 -21.57
CA ILE A 448 4.50 -1.29 -22.22
C ILE A 448 5.41 -1.04 -23.42
N LYS A 449 5.07 -0.07 -24.29
CA LYS A 449 5.92 0.35 -25.42
C LYS A 449 7.31 0.81 -24.97
N ASN A 450 7.38 1.62 -23.93
CA ASN A 450 8.64 2.13 -23.40
C ASN A 450 9.51 0.98 -22.84
N LEU A 451 8.91 0.02 -22.13
CA LEU A 451 9.61 -1.17 -21.62
C LEU A 451 10.12 -2.05 -22.76
N ALA A 452 9.28 -2.33 -23.74
CA ALA A 452 9.64 -3.10 -24.93
C ALA A 452 10.81 -2.45 -25.70
N GLY A 453 10.77 -1.11 -25.85
CA GLY A 453 11.85 -0.33 -26.46
C GLY A 453 13.17 -0.41 -25.68
N LYS A 454 13.14 -0.36 -24.34
CA LYS A 454 14.34 -0.47 -23.49
C LYS A 454 15.08 -1.80 -23.64
N ILE A 455 14.37 -2.88 -23.94
CA ILE A 455 14.97 -4.21 -24.14
C ILE A 455 15.06 -4.61 -25.62
N ASN A 456 14.76 -3.67 -26.53
CA ASN A 456 14.73 -3.87 -27.97
C ASN A 456 13.90 -5.11 -28.40
N SER A 457 12.68 -5.22 -27.86
CA SER A 457 11.74 -6.31 -28.14
C SER A 457 10.44 -5.78 -28.74
N PRO A 458 9.80 -6.50 -29.68
CA PRO A 458 8.37 -6.33 -29.94
C PRO A 458 7.56 -6.53 -28.66
N ILE A 459 6.41 -5.86 -28.54
CA ILE A 459 5.52 -6.01 -27.37
C ILE A 459 5.06 -7.47 -27.21
N ALA A 460 4.73 -8.14 -28.31
CA ALA A 460 4.26 -9.52 -28.29
C ALA A 460 5.30 -10.51 -27.74
N ASP A 461 6.60 -10.19 -27.85
CA ASP A 461 7.70 -11.03 -27.40
C ASP A 461 8.33 -10.54 -26.08
N LEU A 462 7.77 -9.48 -25.47
CA LEU A 462 8.31 -8.81 -24.30
C LEU A 462 8.56 -9.79 -23.14
N GLU A 463 7.57 -10.62 -22.82
CA GLU A 463 7.65 -11.62 -21.75
C GLU A 463 8.76 -12.64 -22.00
N LYS A 464 8.74 -13.28 -23.18
CA LYS A 464 9.77 -14.24 -23.59
C LYS A 464 11.17 -13.65 -23.56
N LYS A 465 11.33 -12.38 -23.97
CA LYS A 465 12.63 -11.70 -23.92
C LYS A 465 13.10 -11.45 -22.49
N ILE A 466 12.19 -11.08 -21.59
CA ILE A 466 12.49 -10.92 -20.15
C ILE A 466 12.93 -12.25 -19.56
N GLU A 467 12.20 -13.35 -19.83
CA GLU A 467 12.56 -14.69 -19.36
C GLU A 467 13.96 -15.11 -19.85
N ALA A 468 14.25 -14.91 -21.14
CA ALA A 468 15.56 -15.21 -21.71
C ALA A 468 16.69 -14.38 -21.08
N MET A 469 16.43 -13.10 -20.77
CA MET A 469 17.39 -12.24 -20.08
C MET A 469 17.63 -12.69 -18.63
N LEU A 470 16.59 -13.10 -17.91
CA LEU A 470 16.70 -13.64 -16.56
C LEU A 470 17.47 -14.97 -16.53
N GLU A 471 17.25 -15.83 -17.53
CA GLU A 471 17.99 -17.08 -17.68
C GLU A 471 19.47 -16.82 -18.03
N GLN A 472 19.74 -15.89 -18.95
CA GLN A 472 21.10 -15.48 -19.29
C GLN A 472 21.82 -14.88 -18.07
N GLN A 473 21.13 -14.08 -17.25
CA GLN A 473 21.68 -13.53 -16.01
C GLN A 473 22.14 -14.67 -15.07
N LYS A 474 21.27 -15.66 -14.81
CA LYS A 474 21.61 -16.83 -13.98
C LYS A 474 22.78 -17.63 -14.57
N ALA A 475 22.84 -17.78 -15.90
CA ALA A 475 23.93 -18.48 -16.57
C ALA A 475 25.27 -17.73 -16.42
N LEU A 476 25.26 -16.41 -16.57
CA LEU A 476 26.45 -15.56 -16.38
C LEU A 476 26.92 -15.58 -14.92
N GLU A 477 26.02 -15.51 -13.94
CA GLU A 477 26.35 -15.64 -12.52
C GLU A 477 27.05 -16.98 -12.21
N LYS A 478 26.56 -18.08 -12.81
CA LYS A 478 27.18 -19.41 -12.68
C LYS A 478 28.56 -19.47 -13.33
N GLN A 479 28.72 -18.88 -14.53
CA GLN A 479 30.02 -18.82 -15.22
C GLN A 479 31.04 -18.00 -14.44
N LEU A 480 30.62 -16.85 -13.88
CA LEU A 480 31.45 -15.99 -13.05
C LEU A 480 31.98 -16.76 -11.82
N LYS A 481 31.09 -17.49 -11.13
CA LYS A 481 31.49 -18.35 -10.01
C LYS A 481 32.47 -19.45 -10.42
N ALA A 482 32.26 -20.09 -11.57
CA ALA A 482 33.16 -21.14 -12.07
C ALA A 482 34.55 -20.59 -12.43
N LEU A 483 34.61 -19.39 -13.03
CA LEU A 483 35.88 -18.72 -13.34
C LEU A 483 36.62 -18.33 -12.06
N GLN A 484 35.92 -17.77 -11.07
CA GLN A 484 36.50 -17.45 -9.76
C GLN A 484 37.06 -18.70 -9.06
N GLN A 485 36.37 -19.84 -9.12
CA GLN A 485 36.87 -21.11 -8.58
C GLN A 485 38.12 -21.59 -9.32
N LYS A 486 38.14 -21.50 -10.66
CA LYS A 486 39.32 -21.90 -11.45
C LYS A 486 40.53 -21.01 -11.18
N GLU A 487 40.31 -19.70 -11.04
CA GLU A 487 41.35 -18.74 -10.66
C GLU A 487 41.89 -19.04 -9.25
N ALA A 488 41.00 -19.30 -8.29
CA ALA A 488 41.38 -19.72 -6.93
C ALA A 488 42.23 -21.00 -6.93
N ALA A 489 41.88 -22.00 -7.76
CA ALA A 489 42.65 -23.23 -7.89
C ALA A 489 44.04 -23.00 -8.51
N GLY A 490 44.14 -22.13 -9.52
CA GLY A 490 45.43 -21.72 -10.09
C GLY A 490 46.31 -21.00 -9.06
N ALA A 491 45.74 -20.07 -8.30
CA ALA A 491 46.45 -19.36 -7.23
C ALA A 491 46.89 -20.31 -6.10
N ALA A 492 46.02 -21.24 -5.68
CA ALA A 492 46.35 -22.25 -4.67
C ALA A 492 47.57 -23.09 -5.09
N LYS A 493 47.63 -23.54 -6.36
CA LYS A 493 48.79 -24.29 -6.87
C LYS A 493 50.10 -23.49 -6.76
N ASN A 494 50.07 -22.20 -7.06
CA ASN A 494 51.24 -21.34 -6.88
C ASN A 494 51.62 -21.19 -5.40
N LEU A 495 50.64 -21.11 -4.50
CA LEU A 495 50.88 -20.98 -3.05
C LEU A 495 51.44 -22.26 -2.43
N LEU A 496 51.05 -23.44 -2.93
CA LEU A 496 51.65 -24.71 -2.49
C LEU A 496 53.18 -24.71 -2.69
N SER A 497 53.68 -24.11 -3.78
CA SER A 497 55.12 -24.01 -4.04
C SER A 497 55.87 -23.08 -3.06
N LYS A 498 55.14 -22.25 -2.30
CA LYS A 498 55.68 -21.33 -1.30
C LYS A 498 55.62 -21.88 0.14
N ALA A 499 55.21 -23.13 0.32
CA ALA A 499 55.15 -23.75 1.63
C ALA A 499 56.54 -23.82 2.28
N THR A 500 56.65 -23.37 3.53
CA THR A 500 57.92 -23.39 4.28
C THR A 500 57.71 -24.04 5.66
N PRO A 501 58.68 -24.82 6.17
CA PRO A 501 58.60 -25.35 7.51
C PRO A 501 58.91 -24.26 8.54
N ILE A 502 58.00 -24.04 9.49
CA ILE A 502 58.19 -23.18 10.66
C ILE A 502 58.11 -24.06 11.89
N ASN A 503 59.20 -24.17 12.67
CA ASN A 503 59.28 -25.02 13.87
C ASN A 503 58.82 -26.49 13.64
N GLY A 504 59.08 -27.02 12.42
CA GLY A 504 58.68 -28.37 12.02
C GLY A 504 57.20 -28.52 11.62
N VAL A 505 56.46 -27.42 11.47
CA VAL A 505 55.10 -27.37 10.95
C VAL A 505 55.13 -26.74 9.55
N PRO A 506 54.65 -27.42 8.49
CA PRO A 506 54.50 -26.82 7.18
C PRO A 506 53.53 -25.64 7.23
N ALA A 507 53.95 -24.49 6.71
CA ALA A 507 53.13 -23.28 6.71
C ALA A 507 53.14 -22.54 5.36
N ILE A 508 51.97 -22.00 4.98
CA ILE A 508 51.79 -21.07 3.87
C ILE A 508 51.27 -19.76 4.45
N ILE A 509 52.07 -18.71 4.41
CA ILE A 509 51.72 -17.39 4.98
C ILE A 509 52.02 -16.32 3.94
N GLU A 510 50.98 -15.84 3.28
CA GLU A 510 51.13 -14.99 2.09
C GLU A 510 50.14 -13.83 2.09
N ASN A 511 50.64 -12.67 1.64
CA ASN A 511 49.84 -11.52 1.28
C ASN A 511 49.47 -11.65 -0.20
N LEU A 512 48.18 -11.70 -0.51
CA LEU A 512 47.66 -11.86 -1.87
C LEU A 512 47.21 -10.55 -2.50
N GLY A 513 47.56 -9.40 -1.90
CA GLY A 513 47.28 -8.09 -2.45
C GLY A 513 45.79 -7.79 -2.46
N ALA A 514 45.24 -7.41 -3.62
CA ALA A 514 43.90 -6.82 -3.75
C ALA A 514 42.71 -7.80 -3.70
N LEU A 515 42.84 -8.92 -2.98
CA LEU A 515 41.78 -9.93 -2.89
C LEU A 515 40.86 -9.71 -1.69
N ASP A 516 39.57 -9.99 -1.88
CA ASP A 516 38.54 -9.91 -0.84
C ASP A 516 38.44 -11.21 -0.01
N GLY A 517 37.71 -11.14 1.10
CA GLY A 517 37.58 -12.27 2.04
C GLY A 517 36.90 -13.51 1.46
N GLU A 518 36.00 -13.36 0.49
CA GLU A 518 35.32 -14.52 -0.13
C GLU A 518 36.27 -15.28 -1.07
N THR A 519 37.05 -14.54 -1.85
CA THR A 519 38.08 -15.09 -2.72
C THR A 519 39.18 -15.77 -1.90
N LEU A 520 39.67 -15.10 -0.85
CA LEU A 520 40.65 -15.69 0.08
C LEU A 520 40.13 -16.98 0.70
N GLN A 521 38.84 -17.03 1.09
CA GLN A 521 38.29 -18.22 1.72
C GLN A 521 38.25 -19.39 0.72
N SER A 522 37.86 -19.11 -0.52
CA SER A 522 37.83 -20.10 -1.59
C SER A 522 39.22 -20.67 -1.84
N MET A 523 40.26 -19.82 -1.85
CA MET A 523 41.65 -20.26 -1.96
C MET A 523 42.10 -21.10 -0.76
N VAL A 524 41.76 -20.70 0.47
CA VAL A 524 42.06 -21.52 1.67
C VAL A 524 41.38 -22.87 1.59
N ASN A 525 40.11 -22.95 1.17
CA ASN A 525 39.38 -24.21 1.06
C ASN A 525 40.03 -25.16 0.04
N GLU A 526 40.46 -24.63 -1.10
CA GLU A 526 41.19 -25.40 -2.10
C GLU A 526 42.54 -25.90 -1.55
N LEU A 527 43.30 -25.03 -0.88
CA LEU A 527 44.56 -25.38 -0.25
C LEU A 527 44.40 -26.45 0.83
N LYS A 528 43.35 -26.43 1.66
CA LYS A 528 43.09 -27.49 2.66
C LYS A 528 42.95 -28.87 2.05
N GLY A 529 42.45 -28.96 0.81
CA GLY A 529 42.32 -30.22 0.08
C GLY A 529 43.68 -30.81 -0.32
N GLN A 530 44.70 -29.98 -0.51
CA GLN A 530 45.98 -30.36 -1.10
C GLN A 530 47.19 -30.18 -0.15
N PHE A 531 47.02 -29.44 0.95
CA PHE A 531 48.08 -29.07 1.89
C PHE A 531 47.73 -29.48 3.32
N LYS A 532 48.68 -30.14 3.98
CA LYS A 532 48.61 -30.51 5.40
C LYS A 532 49.58 -29.64 6.20
N GLY A 533 49.04 -28.66 6.91
CA GLY A 533 49.83 -27.64 7.61
C GLY A 533 48.99 -26.47 8.12
N VAL A 534 49.66 -25.33 8.34
CA VAL A 534 49.05 -24.05 8.71
C VAL A 534 48.98 -23.15 7.48
N ILE A 535 47.79 -22.62 7.17
CA ILE A 535 47.57 -21.66 6.08
C ILE A 535 47.11 -20.36 6.72
N VAL A 536 47.78 -19.24 6.42
CA VAL A 536 47.34 -17.89 6.79
C VAL A 536 47.43 -17.00 5.56
N LEU A 537 46.29 -16.62 5.00
CA LEU A 537 46.23 -15.74 3.84
C LEU A 537 45.67 -14.37 4.25
N GLY A 538 46.27 -13.32 3.70
CA GLY A 538 45.81 -11.95 3.85
C GLY A 538 45.57 -11.28 2.50
N GLY A 539 44.57 -10.40 2.45
CA GLY A 539 44.27 -9.58 1.27
C GLY A 539 43.58 -8.28 1.69
N ALA A 540 43.63 -7.28 0.82
CA ALA A 540 43.09 -5.96 1.07
C ALA A 540 42.30 -5.46 -0.15
N ALA A 541 40.98 -5.42 -0.03
CA ALA A 541 40.08 -4.93 -1.07
C ALA A 541 39.15 -3.86 -0.49
N ASN A 542 38.78 -2.86 -1.31
CA ASN A 542 37.82 -1.80 -0.92
C ASN A 542 38.19 -1.07 0.39
N GLY A 543 39.48 -0.90 0.67
CA GLY A 543 39.97 -0.22 1.88
C GLY A 543 39.84 -1.05 3.17
N ALA A 544 39.57 -2.36 3.07
CA ALA A 544 39.49 -3.26 4.21
C ALA A 544 40.41 -4.48 4.02
N VAL A 545 41.03 -4.92 5.10
CA VAL A 545 41.84 -6.12 5.17
C VAL A 545 40.98 -7.32 5.56
N ALA A 546 41.15 -8.43 4.86
CA ALA A 546 40.64 -9.74 5.22
C ALA A 546 41.80 -10.70 5.55
N LEU A 547 41.65 -11.47 6.62
CA LEU A 547 42.61 -12.45 7.10
C LEU A 547 41.91 -13.78 7.33
N ILE A 548 42.47 -14.87 6.82
CA ILE A 548 41.92 -16.21 6.97
C ILE A 548 43.02 -17.16 7.39
N ALA A 549 42.77 -17.90 8.47
CA ALA A 549 43.68 -18.94 8.94
C ALA A 549 42.98 -20.30 8.92
N SER A 550 43.71 -21.34 8.51
CA SER A 550 43.31 -22.71 8.69
C SER A 550 44.47 -23.58 9.13
N VAL A 551 44.19 -24.52 10.02
CA VAL A 551 45.17 -25.48 10.53
C VAL A 551 44.64 -26.89 10.30
N SER A 552 45.45 -27.76 9.71
CA SER A 552 45.11 -29.18 9.55
C SER A 552 45.06 -29.88 10.91
N SER A 553 44.17 -30.86 11.06
CA SER A 553 43.87 -31.54 12.33
C SER A 553 45.13 -31.97 13.11
N GLU A 554 46.10 -32.55 12.43
CA GLU A 554 47.38 -33.05 12.95
C GLU A 554 48.28 -31.96 13.56
N PHE A 555 48.05 -30.69 13.23
CA PHE A 555 48.83 -29.55 13.73
C PHE A 555 48.06 -28.66 14.71
N THR A 556 46.77 -28.93 14.95
CA THR A 556 45.92 -28.11 15.85
C THR A 556 46.38 -28.09 17.31
N SER A 557 47.17 -29.07 17.74
CA SER A 557 47.80 -29.11 19.06
C SER A 557 49.01 -28.17 19.16
N LYS A 558 49.64 -27.82 18.03
CA LYS A 558 50.81 -26.93 17.94
C LYS A 558 50.42 -25.49 17.60
N ALA A 559 49.47 -25.31 16.68
CA ALA A 559 48.97 -24.00 16.26
C ALA A 559 47.43 -24.01 16.17
N GLN A 560 46.77 -22.91 16.52
CA GLN A 560 45.31 -22.81 16.45
C GLN A 560 44.88 -21.61 15.61
N ALA A 561 44.09 -21.83 14.56
CA ALA A 561 43.63 -20.80 13.63
C ALA A 561 42.97 -19.62 14.37
N GLY A 562 42.07 -19.92 15.31
CA GLY A 562 41.40 -18.90 16.14
C GLY A 562 42.37 -18.01 16.91
N LYS A 563 43.40 -18.60 17.54
CA LYS A 563 44.41 -17.86 18.31
C LYS A 563 45.31 -17.01 17.42
N ILE A 564 45.70 -17.53 16.26
CA ILE A 564 46.49 -16.78 15.26
C ILE A 564 45.71 -15.53 14.86
N ILE A 565 44.47 -15.69 14.39
CA ILE A 565 43.62 -14.60 13.93
C ILE A 565 43.36 -13.56 15.02
N GLN A 566 43.07 -13.99 16.26
CA GLN A 566 42.88 -13.09 17.40
C GLN A 566 44.09 -12.20 17.69
N GLN A 567 45.29 -12.66 17.35
CA GLN A 567 46.52 -11.90 17.58
C GLN A 567 46.95 -11.03 16.39
N ILE A 568 46.57 -11.40 15.16
CA ILE A 568 46.96 -10.67 13.94
C ILE A 568 45.90 -9.66 13.46
N ALA A 569 44.60 -9.92 13.68
CA ALA A 569 43.54 -8.99 13.31
C ALA A 569 43.63 -7.61 14.01
N PRO A 570 44.05 -7.51 15.30
CA PRO A 570 44.29 -6.22 15.95
C PRO A 570 45.41 -5.40 15.31
N VAL A 571 46.40 -6.05 14.67
CA VAL A 571 47.53 -5.36 14.02
C VAL A 571 47.04 -4.51 12.84
N VAL A 572 46.06 -5.01 12.09
CA VAL A 572 45.39 -4.28 10.99
C VAL A 572 44.21 -3.43 11.48
N GLY A 573 44.12 -3.16 12.79
CA GLY A 573 43.10 -2.31 13.37
C GLY A 573 41.69 -2.93 13.37
N GLY A 574 41.58 -4.25 13.53
CA GLY A 574 40.29 -4.91 13.65
C GLY A 574 40.27 -6.11 14.58
N LYS A 575 39.34 -7.03 14.32
CA LYS A 575 39.06 -8.19 15.20
C LYS A 575 38.84 -9.43 14.35
N GLY A 576 38.96 -10.59 14.98
CA GLY A 576 38.73 -11.87 14.34
C GLY A 576 38.60 -13.00 15.33
N GLY A 577 38.11 -14.13 14.87
CA GLY A 577 37.90 -15.31 15.69
C GLY A 577 37.52 -16.53 14.86
N GLY A 578 37.44 -17.67 15.53
CA GLY A 578 37.05 -18.91 14.90
C GLY A 578 37.47 -20.13 15.71
N LYS A 579 37.29 -21.29 15.10
CA LYS A 579 37.63 -22.59 15.68
C LYS A 579 39.15 -22.85 15.57
N PRO A 580 39.69 -23.84 16.30
CA PRO A 580 41.12 -24.21 16.21
C PRO A 580 41.60 -24.56 14.79
N ASP A 581 40.72 -25.08 13.94
CA ASP A 581 41.00 -25.54 12.58
C ASP A 581 40.70 -24.49 11.48
N ASN A 582 39.85 -23.51 11.78
CA ASN A 582 39.48 -22.45 10.83
C ASN A 582 39.03 -21.16 11.53
N ALA A 583 39.58 -20.02 11.11
CA ALA A 583 39.23 -18.72 11.65
C ALA A 583 39.34 -17.59 10.62
N ARG A 584 38.62 -16.51 10.87
CA ARG A 584 38.62 -15.31 10.02
C ARG A 584 38.69 -14.05 10.86
N GLY A 585 39.34 -13.04 10.30
CA GLY A 585 39.40 -11.71 10.87
C GLY A 585 39.60 -10.67 9.78
N GLY A 586 39.68 -9.43 10.20
CA GLY A 586 39.94 -8.33 9.29
C GLY A 586 40.13 -7.03 10.05
N GLY A 587 40.40 -5.96 9.31
CA GLY A 587 40.61 -4.63 9.85
C GLY A 587 40.62 -3.57 8.75
N LYS A 588 40.91 -2.32 9.11
CA LYS A 588 40.86 -1.17 8.20
C LYS A 588 42.25 -0.66 7.78
N ASP A 589 43.30 -1.08 8.47
CA ASP A 589 44.66 -0.62 8.20
C ASP A 589 45.38 -1.55 7.22
N VAL A 590 45.23 -1.25 5.93
CA VAL A 590 45.86 -1.98 4.83
C VAL A 590 47.39 -1.94 4.89
N SER A 591 47.97 -0.87 5.43
CA SER A 591 49.43 -0.69 5.49
C SER A 591 50.13 -1.69 6.41
N LYS A 592 49.37 -2.30 7.35
CA LYS A 592 49.88 -3.24 8.35
C LYS A 592 49.63 -4.71 8.02
N LEU A 593 49.17 -5.01 6.80
CA LEU A 593 48.88 -6.39 6.39
C LEU A 593 50.13 -7.29 6.44
N ASP A 594 51.26 -6.81 5.93
CA ASP A 594 52.52 -7.57 5.97
C ASP A 594 53.04 -7.75 7.41
N GLU A 595 52.86 -6.74 8.27
CA GLU A 595 53.19 -6.81 9.70
C GLU A 595 52.35 -7.89 10.40
N ALA A 596 51.05 -7.94 10.13
CA ALA A 596 50.13 -8.93 10.68
C ALA A 596 50.51 -10.36 10.25
N LEU A 597 50.89 -10.55 8.99
CA LEU A 597 51.32 -11.86 8.47
C LEU A 597 52.72 -12.26 8.98
N ALA A 598 53.63 -11.30 9.17
CA ALA A 598 54.91 -11.55 9.84
C ALA A 598 54.70 -12.01 11.29
N LYS A 599 53.76 -11.38 12.01
CA LYS A 599 53.36 -11.83 13.35
C LYS A 599 52.75 -13.23 13.34
N ALA A 600 52.00 -13.60 12.31
CA ALA A 600 51.47 -14.96 12.20
C ALA A 600 52.59 -16.03 12.19
N LYS A 601 53.75 -15.73 11.57
CA LYS A 601 54.91 -16.63 11.53
C LYS A 601 55.49 -16.92 12.92
N THR A 602 55.40 -15.99 13.87
CA THR A 602 55.93 -16.17 15.23
C THR A 602 55.00 -16.97 16.15
N LEU A 603 53.79 -17.31 15.66
CA LEU A 603 52.74 -18.00 16.43
C LEU A 603 52.60 -19.49 16.06
N ILE A 604 53.47 -19.98 15.19
CA ILE A 604 53.57 -21.35 14.69
C ILE A 604 54.93 -21.91 15.12
#